data_AF-A0A6I1E8D6-F1
#
_entry.id   AF-A0A6I1E8D6-F1
#
_cell.length_a   1.000
_cell.length_b   1.000
_cell.length_c   1.000
_cell.angle_alpha   90.00
_cell.angle_beta   90.00
_cell.angle_gamma   90.00
#
_symmetry.space_group_name_H-M   'P 1'
#
loop_
_entity.id
_entity.type
_entity.pdbx_description
1 polymer ?
#
loop_
_entity_poly.entity_id
_entity_poly.type
_entity_poly.pdbx_seq_one_letter_code
_entity_poly.pdbx_strand_id
1 'polypeptide(L)'
;MKIMAPFEALDRIMKSQFGIFCLSMVFVIWLIIQFYNSPYIKEDSYWVSLVIPDALQELEPVLQCGPRYYKREFGDRGDLSGKFLTLSYGTTASKEQIESMYDLAAISEAVGAQYVVVTVEDQSSEVSNCLTANITAYIGA
;
A
#
# COMPACT_ATOMS: atom_id res chain seq x y z
N MET A 1 21.51 61.82 25.41
CA MET A 1 21.81 60.56 24.70
C MET A 1 21.62 59.41 25.67
N LYS A 2 20.47 58.70 25.64
CA LYS A 2 20.21 57.57 26.54
C LYS A 2 20.68 56.29 25.83
N ILE A 3 21.77 55.71 26.34
CA ILE A 3 22.27 54.41 25.89
C ILE A 3 21.31 53.36 26.45
N MET A 4 20.42 52.86 25.60
CA MET A 4 19.46 51.82 25.95
C MET A 4 20.21 50.49 26.05
N ALA A 5 20.10 49.83 27.21
CA ALA A 5 20.91 48.67 27.55
C ALA A 5 20.64 47.49 26.58
N PRO A 6 21.69 46.82 26.04
CA PRO A 6 21.57 45.74 25.05
C PRO A 6 20.87 44.47 25.57
N PHE A 7 20.53 44.41 26.86
CA PHE A 7 19.97 43.24 27.51
C PHE A 7 18.45 43.06 27.24
N GLU A 8 17.69 44.16 27.14
CA GLU A 8 16.25 44.10 26.89
C GLU A 8 15.89 43.71 25.44
N ALA A 9 16.79 43.99 24.50
CA ALA A 9 16.64 43.57 23.11
C ALA A 9 16.89 42.06 22.94
N LEU A 10 17.85 41.50 23.69
CA LEU A 10 18.20 40.09 23.63
C LEU A 10 17.08 39.19 24.20
N ASP A 11 16.47 39.56 25.33
CA ASP A 11 15.37 38.81 25.95
C ASP A 11 14.12 38.75 25.04
N ARG A 12 13.85 39.83 24.29
CA ARG A 12 12.75 39.91 23.34
C ARG A 12 12.97 39.01 22.11
N ILE A 13 14.21 38.92 21.63
CA ILE A 13 14.60 38.03 20.53
C ILE A 13 14.56 36.56 20.98
N MET A 14 15.06 36.23 22.17
CA MET A 14 15.03 34.86 22.68
C MET A 14 13.60 34.35 22.89
N LYS A 15 12.68 35.17 23.42
CA LYS A 15 11.25 34.80 23.57
C LYS A 15 10.54 34.63 22.22
N SER A 16 10.88 35.46 21.23
CA SER A 16 10.34 35.36 19.87
C SER A 16 10.81 34.10 19.15
N GLN A 17 12.09 33.74 19.27
CA GLN A 17 12.64 32.51 18.68
C GLN A 17 12.08 31.25 19.35
N PHE A 18 11.96 31.24 20.68
CA PHE A 18 11.34 30.12 21.41
C PHE A 18 9.88 29.88 21.00
N GLY A 19 9.10 30.95 20.77
CA GLY A 19 7.72 30.85 20.29
C GLY A 19 7.60 30.25 18.90
N ILE A 20 8.51 30.61 17.98
CA ILE A 20 8.56 30.07 16.61
C ILE A 20 8.98 28.60 16.62
N PHE A 21 9.96 28.22 17.45
CA PHE A 21 10.36 26.82 17.63
C PHE A 21 9.25 25.95 18.23
N CYS A 22 8.47 26.46 19.20
CA CYS A 22 7.32 25.73 19.72
C CYS A 22 6.20 25.57 18.68
N LEU A 23 5.90 26.62 17.89
CA LEU A 23 4.89 26.55 16.84
C LEU A 23 5.30 25.60 15.70
N SER A 24 6.58 25.59 15.32
CA SER A 24 7.08 24.68 14.29
C SER A 24 7.04 23.23 14.78
N MET A 25 7.35 22.97 16.05
CA MET A 25 7.28 21.61 16.61
C MET A 25 5.85 21.09 16.67
N VAL A 26 4.88 21.92 17.05
CA VAL A 26 3.45 21.56 17.01
C VAL A 26 2.97 21.32 15.59
N PHE A 27 3.43 22.12 14.62
CA PHE A 27 3.10 21.92 13.20
C PHE A 27 3.69 20.62 12.64
N VAL A 28 4.92 20.27 13.04
CA VAL A 28 5.56 19.00 12.66
C VAL A 28 4.83 17.81 13.30
N ILE A 29 4.48 17.89 14.58
CA ILE A 29 3.68 16.85 15.25
C ILE A 29 2.32 16.71 14.60
N TRP A 30 1.67 17.82 14.25
CA TRP A 30 0.40 17.81 13.54
C TRP A 30 0.53 17.20 12.14
N LEU A 31 1.58 17.51 11.39
CA LEU A 31 1.88 16.86 10.10
C LEU A 31 2.12 15.36 10.27
N ILE A 32 2.86 14.93 11.30
CA ILE A 32 3.07 13.51 11.61
C ILE A 32 1.73 12.85 11.93
N ILE A 33 0.87 13.47 12.74
CA ILE A 33 -0.46 12.95 13.06
C ILE A 33 -1.34 12.89 11.81
N GLN A 34 -1.32 13.90 10.93
CA GLN A 34 -2.04 13.87 9.66
C GLN A 34 -1.48 12.81 8.70
N PHE A 35 -0.18 12.55 8.74
CA PHE A 35 0.46 11.48 7.97
C PHE A 35 0.04 10.11 8.51
N TYR A 36 0.05 9.89 9.83
CA TYR A 36 -0.39 8.65 10.48
C TYR A 36 -1.91 8.41 10.39
N ASN A 37 -2.72 9.46 10.51
CA ASN A 37 -4.18 9.38 10.37
C ASN A 37 -4.64 9.49 8.91
N SER A 38 -3.71 9.67 7.97
CA SER A 38 -4.02 9.64 6.54
C SER A 38 -4.66 8.29 6.23
N PRO A 39 -5.86 8.25 5.64
CA PRO A 39 -6.50 6.99 5.25
C PRO A 39 -5.69 6.22 4.20
N TYR A 40 -4.66 6.83 3.60
CA TYR A 40 -3.68 6.15 2.75
C TYR A 40 -2.65 5.31 3.53
N ILE A 41 -2.53 5.51 4.86
CA ILE A 41 -1.58 4.83 5.76
C ILE A 41 -2.32 4.20 6.95
N LYS A 42 -3.62 3.92 6.80
CA LYS A 42 -4.35 3.12 7.78
C LYS A 42 -4.03 1.64 7.56
N GLU A 43 -3.27 1.11 8.52
CA GLU A 43 -3.36 -0.25 9.06
C GLU A 43 -3.90 -1.33 8.12
N ASP A 44 -3.08 -1.76 7.17
CA ASP A 44 -3.12 -3.14 6.64
C ASP A 44 -1.69 -3.66 6.34
N SER A 45 -0.66 -2.83 6.55
CA SER A 45 0.74 -3.15 6.24
C SER A 45 1.54 -3.39 7.52
N TYR A 46 1.31 -4.56 8.12
CA TYR A 46 2.32 -5.11 9.02
C TYR A 46 3.60 -5.31 8.21
N TRP A 47 4.67 -4.68 8.70
CA TRP A 47 6.05 -4.82 8.25
C TRP A 47 6.55 -6.27 8.44
N VAL A 48 6.03 -7.19 7.63
CA VAL A 48 6.67 -8.49 7.38
C VAL A 48 7.49 -8.29 6.12
N SER A 49 8.81 -8.34 6.29
CA SER A 49 9.79 -8.41 5.21
C SER A 49 9.34 -9.41 4.12
N LEU A 50 8.68 -8.90 3.08
CA LEU A 50 9.18 -8.85 1.70
C LEU A 50 9.80 -10.14 1.14
N VAL A 51 9.09 -11.26 1.20
CA VAL A 51 9.32 -12.30 0.20
C VAL A 51 7.96 -12.66 -0.39
N ILE A 52 7.54 -11.86 -1.37
CA ILE A 52 6.61 -12.33 -2.38
C ILE A 52 7.39 -13.39 -3.17
N PRO A 53 6.88 -14.62 -3.35
CA PRO A 53 7.58 -15.63 -4.14
C PRO A 53 7.96 -15.07 -5.51
N ASP A 54 9.17 -15.36 -5.98
CA ASP A 54 9.65 -14.87 -7.28
C ASP A 54 8.67 -15.24 -8.40
N ALA A 55 8.03 -16.41 -8.30
CA ALA A 55 6.99 -16.85 -9.22
C ALA A 55 5.78 -15.91 -9.34
N LEU A 56 5.44 -15.11 -8.32
CA LEU A 56 4.40 -14.06 -8.39
C LEU A 56 4.97 -12.73 -8.90
N GLN A 57 6.26 -12.46 -8.68
CA GLN A 57 6.92 -11.24 -9.13
C GLN A 57 7.22 -11.26 -10.63
N GLU A 58 7.56 -12.45 -11.14
CA GLU A 58 7.86 -12.74 -12.55
C GLU A 58 6.63 -12.78 -13.45
N LEU A 59 5.41 -12.77 -12.89
CA LEU A 59 4.19 -12.68 -13.69
C LEU A 59 4.12 -11.31 -14.40
N GLU A 60 4.26 -11.37 -15.73
CA GLU A 60 4.07 -10.23 -16.62
C GLU A 60 2.58 -9.96 -16.82
N PRO A 61 2.07 -8.78 -16.40
CA PRO A 61 0.65 -8.47 -16.49
C PRO A 61 0.10 -8.50 -17.92
N VAL A 62 -0.89 -9.35 -18.15
CA VAL A 62 -1.61 -9.42 -19.43
C VAL A 62 -2.39 -8.12 -19.67
N LEU A 63 -2.17 -7.47 -20.81
CA LEU A 63 -2.91 -6.26 -21.25
C LEU A 63 -3.01 -5.19 -20.17
N GLN A 64 -1.86 -4.85 -19.56
CA GLN A 64 -1.80 -3.94 -18.43
C GLN A 64 -2.22 -2.51 -18.80
N CYS A 65 -3.20 -1.98 -18.08
CA CYS A 65 -3.63 -0.58 -18.18
C CYS A 65 -3.49 0.19 -16.87
N GLY A 66 -3.25 -0.51 -15.75
CA GLY A 66 -3.15 0.10 -14.43
C GLY A 66 -1.96 -0.43 -13.62
N PRO A 67 -1.70 0.20 -12.46
CA PRO A 67 -0.60 -0.17 -11.59
C PRO A 67 -0.72 -1.61 -11.07
N ARG A 68 0.43 -2.19 -10.73
CA ARG A 68 0.57 -3.53 -10.15
C ARG A 68 0.84 -3.43 -8.65
N TYR A 69 0.12 -4.20 -7.87
CA TYR A 69 0.22 -4.26 -6.42
C TYR A 69 0.25 -5.70 -5.94
N TYR A 70 0.90 -5.91 -4.81
CA TYR A 70 0.96 -7.19 -4.13
C TYR A 70 0.42 -7.02 -2.73
N LYS A 71 -0.49 -7.92 -2.33
CA LYS A 71 -1.06 -7.94 -0.99
C LYS A 71 -0.87 -9.33 -0.38
N ARG A 72 -0.40 -9.37 0.86
CA ARG A 72 -0.45 -10.58 1.68
C ARG A 72 -1.49 -10.34 2.77
N GLU A 73 -2.43 -11.26 2.90
CA GLU A 73 -3.47 -11.21 3.91
C GLU A 73 -3.40 -12.48 4.75
N PHE A 74 -3.62 -12.32 6.06
CA PHE A 74 -3.87 -13.43 6.97
C PHE A 74 -5.28 -13.23 7.52
N GLY A 75 -6.10 -14.25 7.45
CA GLY A 75 -7.47 -14.15 7.97
C GLY A 75 -8.37 -15.18 7.33
N ASP A 76 -9.66 -14.83 7.30
CA ASP A 76 -10.71 -15.70 6.79
C ASP A 76 -11.28 -15.12 5.49
N ARG A 77 -11.32 -15.93 4.43
CA ARG A 77 -12.06 -15.65 3.18
C ARG A 77 -13.04 -16.78 2.91
N GLY A 78 -14.33 -16.53 3.13
CA GLY A 78 -15.36 -17.57 3.01
C GLY A 78 -15.13 -18.67 4.03
N ASP A 79 -14.99 -19.91 3.57
CA ASP A 79 -14.73 -21.09 4.41
C ASP A 79 -13.22 -21.37 4.62
N LEU A 80 -12.35 -20.47 4.18
CA LEU A 80 -10.89 -20.65 4.23
C LEU A 80 -10.29 -19.73 5.29
N SER A 81 -9.53 -20.32 6.19
CA SER A 81 -8.73 -19.61 7.18
C SER A 81 -7.26 -19.83 6.89
N GLY A 82 -6.47 -18.78 6.69
CA GLY A 82 -5.04 -18.93 6.47
C GLY A 82 -4.38 -17.75 5.79
N LYS A 83 -3.28 -18.04 5.07
CA LYS A 83 -2.48 -17.03 4.37
C LYS A 83 -2.92 -16.93 2.91
N PHE A 84 -3.13 -15.71 2.46
CA PHE A 84 -3.46 -15.38 1.07
C PHE A 84 -2.38 -14.47 0.50
N LEU A 85 -1.91 -14.80 -0.70
CA LEU A 85 -1.06 -13.93 -1.51
C LEU A 85 -1.86 -13.47 -2.71
N THR A 86 -2.02 -12.17 -2.89
CA THR A 86 -2.76 -11.58 -4.00
C THR A 86 -1.82 -10.72 -4.84
N LEU A 87 -1.78 -10.97 -6.14
CA LEU A 87 -1.27 -10.06 -7.14
C LEU A 87 -2.46 -9.34 -7.77
N SER A 88 -2.49 -8.02 -7.67
CA SER A 88 -3.53 -7.16 -8.24
C SER A 88 -2.93 -6.28 -9.33
N TYR A 89 -3.58 -6.18 -10.48
CA TYR A 89 -3.16 -5.23 -11.52
C TYR A 89 -4.34 -4.76 -12.38
N GLY A 90 -4.21 -3.56 -12.93
CA GLY A 90 -5.20 -3.04 -13.89
C GLY A 90 -5.01 -3.67 -15.27
N THR A 91 -6.08 -4.21 -15.85
CA THR A 91 -6.06 -4.89 -17.15
C THR A 91 -7.31 -4.64 -17.98
N THR A 92 -7.21 -4.75 -19.30
CA THR A 92 -8.39 -4.83 -20.19
C THR A 92 -8.76 -6.27 -20.54
N ALA A 93 -8.04 -7.26 -20.00
CA ALA A 93 -8.27 -8.68 -20.28
C ALA A 93 -9.46 -9.23 -19.49
N SER A 94 -10.18 -10.18 -20.09
CA SER A 94 -11.20 -10.95 -19.38
C SER A 94 -10.57 -12.00 -18.46
N LYS A 95 -11.35 -12.53 -17.53
CA LYS A 95 -10.91 -13.60 -16.63
C LYS A 95 -10.39 -14.82 -17.41
N GLU A 96 -11.10 -15.23 -18.45
CA GLU A 96 -10.76 -16.40 -19.28
C GLU A 96 -9.43 -16.20 -20.02
N GLN A 97 -9.13 -14.97 -20.46
CA GLN A 97 -7.86 -14.65 -21.10
C GLN A 97 -6.70 -14.76 -20.09
N ILE A 98 -6.91 -14.33 -18.85
CA ILE A 98 -5.91 -14.42 -17.79
C ILE A 98 -5.66 -15.88 -17.39
N GLU A 99 -6.73 -16.66 -17.18
CA GLU A 99 -6.65 -18.08 -16.80
C GLU A 99 -6.06 -18.96 -17.92
N SER A 100 -6.19 -18.56 -19.19
CA SER A 100 -5.57 -19.27 -20.31
C SER A 100 -4.11 -18.88 -20.58
N MET A 101 -3.68 -17.70 -20.15
CA MET A 101 -2.30 -17.24 -20.31
C MET A 101 -1.39 -17.66 -19.16
N TYR A 102 -1.90 -17.73 -17.94
CA TYR A 102 -1.11 -18.13 -16.78
C TYR A 102 -1.30 -19.60 -16.45
N ASP A 103 -0.19 -20.30 -16.20
CA ASP A 103 -0.21 -21.63 -15.61
C ASP A 103 -0.48 -21.53 -14.10
N LEU A 104 -1.76 -21.54 -13.74
CA LEU A 104 -2.19 -21.44 -12.34
C LEU A 104 -1.70 -22.62 -11.48
N ALA A 105 -1.46 -23.79 -12.09
CA ALA A 105 -0.94 -24.95 -11.37
C ALA A 105 0.55 -24.77 -11.05
N ALA A 106 1.35 -24.31 -12.02
CA ALA A 106 2.75 -23.97 -11.79
C ALA A 106 2.91 -22.84 -10.77
N ILE A 107 2.04 -21.83 -10.81
CA ILE A 107 1.99 -20.77 -9.78
C ILE A 107 1.68 -21.39 -8.43
N SER A 108 0.66 -22.25 -8.33
CA SER A 108 0.29 -22.92 -7.08
C SER A 108 1.45 -23.70 -6.47
N GLU A 109 2.19 -24.45 -7.29
CA GLU A 109 3.35 -25.23 -6.86
C GLU A 109 4.49 -24.32 -6.39
N ALA A 110 4.82 -23.28 -7.18
CA ALA A 110 5.93 -22.38 -6.88
C ALA A 110 5.72 -21.54 -5.62
N VAL A 111 4.47 -21.22 -5.28
CA VAL A 111 4.13 -20.44 -4.08
C VAL A 111 3.71 -21.33 -2.90
N GLY A 112 3.64 -22.65 -3.09
CA GLY A 112 3.16 -23.60 -2.10
C GLY A 112 1.69 -23.40 -1.73
N ALA A 113 0.86 -22.94 -2.67
CA ALA A 113 -0.57 -22.78 -2.47
C ALA A 113 -1.33 -24.09 -2.68
N GLN A 114 -2.39 -24.27 -1.89
CA GLN A 114 -3.37 -25.34 -2.09
C GLN A 114 -4.20 -25.11 -3.35
N TYR A 115 -4.49 -23.84 -3.68
CA TYR A 115 -5.07 -23.45 -4.95
C TYR A 115 -4.92 -21.95 -5.21
N VAL A 116 -5.10 -21.57 -6.48
CA VAL A 116 -5.02 -20.19 -6.98
C VAL A 116 -6.35 -19.83 -7.63
N VAL A 117 -6.87 -18.64 -7.35
CA VAL A 117 -8.12 -18.11 -7.90
C VAL A 117 -7.84 -16.80 -8.63
N VAL A 118 -8.39 -16.68 -9.83
CA VAL A 118 -8.42 -15.41 -10.58
C VAL A 118 -9.79 -14.77 -10.43
N THR A 119 -9.80 -13.51 -10.00
CA THR A 119 -10.99 -12.66 -10.06
C THR A 119 -10.70 -11.43 -10.91
N VAL A 120 -11.69 -10.99 -11.69
CA VAL A 120 -11.64 -9.76 -12.46
C VAL A 120 -12.85 -8.95 -12.07
N GLU A 121 -12.60 -7.76 -11.51
CA GLU A 121 -13.63 -6.87 -11.00
C GLU A 121 -13.62 -5.59 -11.83
N ASP A 122 -14.81 -5.13 -12.21
CA ASP A 122 -14.98 -3.86 -12.88
C ASP A 122 -14.83 -2.73 -11.85
N GLN A 123 -13.84 -1.87 -12.06
CA GLN A 123 -13.75 -0.64 -11.29
C GLN A 123 -14.81 0.28 -11.87
N SER A 124 -16.00 0.29 -11.25
CA SER A 124 -17.14 1.17 -11.56
C SER A 124 -16.79 2.66 -11.34
N SER A 125 -15.88 3.14 -12.16
CA SER A 125 -15.51 4.53 -12.36
C SER A 125 -15.39 4.66 -13.87
N GLU A 126 -16.43 5.24 -14.47
CA GLU A 126 -16.77 5.35 -15.90
C GLU A 126 -15.67 5.93 -16.84
N VAL A 127 -14.42 6.02 -16.41
CA VAL A 127 -13.35 6.80 -17.04
C VAL A 127 -12.28 5.93 -17.72
N SER A 128 -12.26 4.62 -17.49
CA SER A 128 -11.36 3.73 -18.24
C SER A 128 -11.92 2.32 -18.33
N ASN A 129 -11.83 1.67 -19.51
CA ASN A 129 -12.12 0.24 -19.72
C ASN A 129 -11.12 -0.69 -18.97
N CYS A 130 -10.53 -0.22 -17.88
CA CYS A 130 -9.47 -0.87 -17.12
C CYS A 130 -10.10 -1.58 -15.91
N LEU A 131 -10.19 -2.89 -15.99
CA LEU A 131 -10.64 -3.79 -14.95
C LEU A 131 -9.51 -4.02 -13.93
N THR A 132 -9.85 -4.50 -12.73
CA THR A 132 -8.85 -4.98 -11.76
C THR A 132 -8.83 -6.50 -11.79
N ALA A 133 -7.69 -7.07 -12.20
CA ALA A 133 -7.44 -8.50 -12.06
C ALA A 133 -6.73 -8.79 -10.74
N ASN A 134 -7.21 -9.78 -10.01
CA ASN A 134 -6.61 -10.30 -8.80
C ASN A 134 -6.31 -11.79 -8.96
N ILE A 135 -5.04 -12.17 -8.84
CA ILE A 135 -4.58 -13.55 -8.77
C ILE A 135 -4.29 -13.84 -7.30
N THR A 136 -5.17 -14.60 -6.65
CA THR A 136 -5.06 -14.93 -5.22
C THR A 136 -4.62 -16.38 -5.05
N ALA A 137 -3.48 -16.61 -4.41
CA ALA A 137 -2.98 -17.91 -4.00
C ALA A 137 -3.25 -18.15 -2.51
N TYR A 138 -3.89 -19.27 -2.17
CA TYR A 138 -4.18 -19.68 -0.79
C TYR A 138 -3.18 -20.72 -0.31
N ILE A 139 -2.40 -20.40 0.72
CA ILE A 139 -1.31 -21.26 1.22
C ILE A 139 -1.78 -22.20 2.34
N GLY A 140 -2.94 -21.94 2.95
CA GLY A 140 -3.38 -22.65 4.15
C GLY A 140 -2.87 -21.98 5.44
N ALA A 141 -3.35 -22.49 6.58
CA ALA A 141 -2.94 -22.11 7.93
C ALA A 141 -1.70 -22.88 8.39
#